data_AF-A0A800KAN3-F1
#
_entry.id   AF-A0A800KAN3-F1
#
_cell.length_a   1.000
_cell.length_b   1.000
_cell.length_c   1.000
_cell.angle_alpha   90.00
_cell.angle_beta   90.00
_cell.angle_gamma   90.00
#
_symmetry.space_group_name_H-M   'P 1'
#
loop_
_entity.id
_entity.type
_entity.pdbx_description
1 polymer ?
#
loop_
_entity_poly.entity_id
_entity_poly.type
_entity_poly.pdbx_seq_one_letter_code
_entity_poly.pdbx_strand_id
1 'polypeptide(L)'
;MNIIKYLNNKISFYKILMLFWGLFWLLNGLDKFYNGDFVPNPNSYATSSIIYNIDGKEVYKIQPVEPYGWFGVNRDSKMVGYFKRLNLPKWMALTALYTMGFIETALGLSLLLVLTFGNIHSDWNRLNMKMIIVIFFLFSIFDILFGDRMELWEHGTFLTLATIHYIYFLFAIPGERFDTIRDSLYKKAKEL
;
A
#
# COMPACT_ATOMS: atom_id res chain seq x y z
N MET A 1 -38.05 -5.85 -8.72
CA MET A 1 -36.71 -6.22 -8.19
C MET A 1 -36.28 -5.14 -7.21
N ASN A 2 -36.12 -5.45 -5.92
CA ASN A 2 -35.70 -4.44 -4.94
C ASN A 2 -34.21 -4.11 -5.19
N ILE A 3 -33.94 -2.90 -5.67
CA ILE A 3 -32.60 -2.42 -6.04
C ILE A 3 -31.62 -2.55 -4.86
N ILE A 4 -32.08 -2.28 -3.63
CA ILE A 4 -31.27 -2.41 -2.41
C ILE A 4 -30.84 -3.87 -2.22
N LYS A 5 -31.78 -4.81 -2.37
CA LYS A 5 -31.49 -6.25 -2.24
C LYS A 5 -30.55 -6.75 -3.36
N TYR A 6 -30.72 -6.23 -4.59
CA TYR A 6 -29.84 -6.54 -5.71
C TYR A 6 -28.40 -6.05 -5.47
N LEU A 7 -28.24 -4.79 -5.04
CA LEU A 7 -26.93 -4.21 -4.73
C LEU A 7 -26.25 -4.92 -3.57
N ASN A 8 -26.98 -5.21 -2.49
CA ASN A 8 -26.45 -5.90 -1.31
C ASN A 8 -25.92 -7.31 -1.66
N ASN A 9 -26.58 -8.03 -2.58
CA ASN A 9 -26.13 -9.34 -3.02
C ASN A 9 -24.92 -9.30 -3.97
N LYS A 10 -24.72 -8.19 -4.70
CA LYS A 10 -23.63 -8.03 -5.67
C LYS A 10 -22.36 -7.44 -5.04
N ILE A 11 -22.53 -6.48 -4.14
CA ILE A 11 -21.45 -5.77 -3.44
C ILE A 11 -21.15 -6.52 -2.15
N SER A 12 -20.23 -7.48 -2.21
CA SER A 12 -19.72 -8.09 -0.98
C SER A 12 -18.58 -7.26 -0.43
N PHE A 13 -18.57 -7.07 0.90
CA PHE A 13 -17.47 -6.41 1.60
C PHE A 13 -16.12 -7.04 1.25
N TYR A 14 -16.09 -8.37 1.12
CA TYR A 14 -14.91 -9.09 0.69
C TYR A 14 -14.38 -8.65 -0.68
N LYS A 15 -15.26 -8.50 -1.69
CA LYS A 15 -14.84 -8.03 -3.03
C LYS A 15 -14.29 -6.61 -2.97
N ILE A 16 -14.85 -5.76 -2.10
CA ILE A 16 -14.32 -4.42 -1.85
C ILE A 16 -12.90 -4.50 -1.27
N LEU A 17 -12.68 -5.35 -0.26
CA LEU A 17 -11.34 -5.52 0.34
C LEU A 17 -10.30 -6.03 -0.67
N MET A 18 -10.68 -7.01 -1.49
CA MET A 18 -9.81 -7.51 -2.55
C MET A 18 -9.49 -6.44 -3.59
N LEU A 19 -10.49 -5.68 -4.02
CA LEU A 19 -10.30 -4.60 -4.98
C LEU A 19 -9.40 -3.53 -4.39
N PHE A 20 -9.62 -3.16 -3.12
CA PHE A 20 -8.78 -2.22 -2.38
C PHE A 20 -7.32 -2.68 -2.37
N TRP A 21 -7.03 -3.90 -1.89
CA TRP A 21 -5.65 -4.38 -1.82
C TRP A 21 -5.04 -4.59 -3.21
N GLY A 22 -5.81 -5.06 -4.18
CA GLY A 22 -5.36 -5.24 -5.55
C GLY A 22 -4.94 -3.91 -6.19
N LEU A 23 -5.77 -2.87 -6.07
CA LEU A 23 -5.45 -1.53 -6.57
C LEU A 23 -4.34 -0.86 -5.76
N PHE A 24 -4.36 -1.00 -4.44
CA PHE A 24 -3.33 -0.45 -3.55
C PHE A 24 -1.94 -0.94 -3.96
N TRP A 25 -1.75 -2.26 -4.08
CA TRP A 25 -0.46 -2.84 -4.44
C TRP A 25 -0.10 -2.61 -5.91
N LEU A 26 -1.08 -2.64 -6.81
CA LEU A 26 -0.81 -2.35 -8.22
C LEU A 26 -0.33 -0.92 -8.40
N LEU A 27 -1.06 0.06 -7.88
CA LEU A 27 -0.74 1.48 -8.03
C LEU A 27 0.56 1.83 -7.30
N ASN A 28 0.79 1.29 -6.10
CA ASN A 28 2.07 1.45 -5.42
C ASN A 28 3.22 0.81 -6.21
N GLY A 29 3.03 -0.36 -6.82
CA GLY A 29 4.09 -0.95 -7.64
C GLY A 29 4.41 -0.09 -8.87
N LEU A 30 3.37 0.42 -9.54
CA LEU A 30 3.50 1.28 -10.72
C LEU A 30 4.15 2.64 -10.38
N ASP A 31 3.89 3.21 -9.20
CA ASP A 31 4.45 4.50 -8.80
C ASP A 31 5.99 4.55 -8.80
N LYS A 32 6.64 3.39 -8.63
CA LYS A 32 8.10 3.25 -8.69
C LYS A 32 8.64 3.34 -10.10
N PHE A 33 7.86 2.93 -11.10
CA PHE A 33 8.24 2.98 -12.51
C PHE A 33 7.89 4.32 -13.18
N TYR A 34 6.87 5.02 -12.66
CA TYR A 34 6.41 6.31 -13.17
C TYR A 34 6.78 7.47 -12.23
N ASN A 35 8.08 7.64 -12.01
CA ASN A 35 8.62 8.74 -11.21
C ASN A 35 8.26 10.11 -11.79
N GLY A 36 7.89 11.05 -10.91
CA GLY A 36 7.80 12.47 -11.26
C GLY A 36 9.15 13.16 -11.20
N ASP A 37 9.29 14.25 -11.94
CA ASP A 37 10.48 15.10 -11.93
C ASP A 37 10.31 16.28 -10.98
N PHE A 38 11.40 16.74 -10.37
CA PHE A 38 11.36 17.95 -9.57
C PHE A 38 11.28 19.17 -10.47
N VAL A 39 10.17 19.91 -10.39
CA VAL A 39 9.98 21.16 -11.11
C VAL A 39 9.99 22.33 -10.13
N PRO A 40 10.46 23.52 -10.56
CA PRO A 40 10.34 24.72 -9.75
C PRO A 40 8.88 24.99 -9.37
N ASN A 41 8.62 25.21 -8.09
CA ASN A 41 7.32 25.63 -7.58
C ASN A 41 7.38 27.16 -7.35
N PRO A 42 6.76 27.99 -8.22
CA PRO A 42 6.77 29.45 -8.06
C PRO A 42 5.67 29.96 -7.12
N ASN A 43 4.83 29.09 -6.55
CA ASN A 43 3.67 29.51 -5.77
C ASN A 43 4.07 30.17 -4.45
N SER A 44 3.26 31.14 -4.00
CA SER A 44 3.52 31.93 -2.79
C SER A 44 3.48 31.14 -1.48
N TYR A 45 2.83 29.97 -1.47
CA TYR A 45 2.80 29.08 -0.31
C TYR A 45 4.03 28.17 -0.21
N ALA A 46 4.87 28.12 -1.25
CA ALA A 46 6.05 27.27 -1.25
C ALA A 46 7.15 27.88 -0.37
N THR A 47 7.71 27.08 0.54
CA THR A 47 8.80 27.53 1.42
C THR A 47 10.04 27.84 0.58
N SER A 48 10.44 29.11 0.56
CA SER A 48 11.70 29.54 -0.05
C SER A 48 12.77 29.75 1.02
N SER A 49 14.04 29.61 0.65
CA SER A 49 15.15 29.87 1.55
C SER A 49 16.10 30.88 0.93
N ILE A 50 16.59 31.81 1.73
CA ILE A 50 17.57 32.82 1.32
C ILE A 50 18.82 32.62 2.16
N ILE A 51 19.97 32.58 1.51
CA ILE A 51 21.28 32.52 2.15
C ILE A 51 21.84 33.93 2.19
N TYR A 52 22.07 34.44 3.41
CA TYR A 52 22.78 35.68 3.66
C TYR A 52 24.27 35.40 3.90
N ASN A 53 25.16 36.28 3.44
CA ASN A 53 26.54 36.28 3.89
C ASN A 53 26.68 36.88 5.30
N ILE A 54 27.89 36.83 5.87
CA ILE A 54 28.20 37.39 7.19
C ILE A 54 27.93 38.91 7.25
N ASP A 55 28.01 39.61 6.11
CA ASP A 55 27.72 41.04 6.00
C ASP A 55 26.22 41.35 5.82
N GLY A 56 25.34 40.34 5.90
CA GLY A 56 23.89 40.51 5.75
C GLY A 56 23.39 40.73 4.33
N LYS A 57 24.21 40.49 3.30
CA LYS A 57 23.81 40.53 1.89
C LYS A 57 23.26 39.18 1.42
N GLU A 58 22.15 39.22 0.69
CA GLU A 58 21.60 38.05 0.01
C GLU A 58 22.59 37.53 -1.04
N VAL A 59 22.98 36.26 -0.93
CA VAL A 59 23.91 35.62 -1.85
C VAL A 59 23.17 34.67 -2.79
N TYR A 60 22.21 33.90 -2.24
CA TYR A 60 21.43 32.93 -3.00
C TYR A 60 20.00 32.85 -2.51
N LYS A 61 19.07 32.74 -3.46
CA LYS A 61 17.70 32.33 -3.21
C LYS A 61 17.52 30.90 -3.72
N ILE A 62 17.20 29.99 -2.81
CA ILE A 62 16.85 28.61 -3.16
C ILE A 62 15.39 28.61 -3.60
N GLN A 63 15.18 28.25 -4.87
CA GLN A 63 13.85 28.09 -5.44
C GLN A 63 13.23 26.78 -4.92
N PRO A 64 12.04 26.80 -4.29
CA PRO A 64 11.36 25.57 -3.93
C PRO A 64 11.05 24.74 -5.17
N VAL A 65 11.10 23.42 -4.99
CA VAL A 65 10.73 22.45 -6.02
C VAL A 65 9.67 21.52 -5.49
N GLU A 66 8.83 21.01 -6.39
CA GLU A 66 7.86 19.97 -6.09
C GLU A 66 7.94 18.87 -7.15
N PRO A 67 7.63 17.62 -6.79
CA PRO A 67 7.55 16.54 -7.76
C PRO A 67 6.32 16.71 -8.67
N TYR A 68 6.55 16.76 -9.98
CA TYR A 68 5.51 16.77 -11.01
C TYR A 68 5.50 15.45 -11.76
N GLY A 69 4.35 14.76 -11.76
CA GLY A 69 4.17 13.45 -12.40
C GLY A 69 2.88 12.79 -11.94
N TRP A 70 2.57 11.61 -12.50
CA TRP A 70 1.28 10.92 -12.30
C TRP A 70 0.98 10.63 -10.82
N PHE A 71 2.02 10.34 -10.03
CA PHE A 71 1.90 9.99 -8.61
C PHE A 71 2.38 11.10 -7.68
N GLY A 72 2.78 12.26 -8.22
CA GLY A 72 3.24 13.40 -7.40
C GLY A 72 4.44 13.08 -6.49
N VAL A 73 5.28 12.10 -6.86
CA VAL A 73 6.44 11.68 -6.07
C VAL A 73 7.62 11.32 -6.95
N ASN A 74 8.83 11.48 -6.42
CA ASN A 74 10.07 10.96 -7.00
C ASN A 74 10.66 9.89 -6.07
N ARG A 75 10.28 8.63 -6.31
CA ARG A 75 10.67 7.45 -5.53
C ARG A 75 12.17 7.16 -5.65
N ASP A 76 12.77 7.40 -6.81
CA ASP A 76 14.22 7.27 -7.02
C ASP A 76 15.00 8.13 -6.03
N SER A 77 14.69 9.42 -5.95
CA SER A 77 15.39 10.38 -5.10
C SER A 77 15.17 10.08 -3.62
N LYS A 78 13.95 9.69 -3.24
CA LYS A 78 13.62 9.28 -1.88
C LYS A 78 14.43 8.05 -1.45
N MET A 79 14.44 7.00 -2.28
CA MET A 79 15.14 5.74 -1.97
C MET A 79 16.66 5.92 -1.95
N VAL A 80 17.21 6.68 -2.90
CA VAL A 80 18.64 7.06 -2.89
C VAL A 80 18.98 7.85 -1.63
N GLY A 81 18.06 8.71 -1.16
CA GLY A 81 18.19 9.43 0.10
C GLY A 81 18.35 8.49 1.30
N TYR A 82 17.51 7.46 1.42
CA TYR A 82 17.63 6.46 2.48
C TYR A 82 18.98 5.75 2.45
N PHE A 83 19.39 5.25 1.28
CA PHE A 83 20.63 4.50 1.13
C PHE A 83 21.87 5.36 1.42
N LYS A 84 21.84 6.64 1.02
CA LYS A 84 22.90 7.60 1.36
C LYS A 84 23.10 7.77 2.86
N ARG A 85 22.04 7.73 3.68
CA ARG A 85 22.16 7.83 5.16
C ARG A 85 22.98 6.70 5.76
N LEU A 86 22.97 5.52 5.11
CA LEU A 86 23.75 4.35 5.52
C LEU A 86 25.06 4.19 4.72
N ASN A 87 25.47 5.22 3.97
CA ASN A 87 26.64 5.20 3.11
C ASN A 87 26.60 4.07 2.04
N LEU A 88 25.40 3.71 1.59
CA LEU A 88 25.18 2.69 0.55
C LEU A 88 25.10 3.34 -0.85
N PRO A 89 25.54 2.62 -1.90
CA PRO A 89 25.61 3.17 -3.24
C PRO A 89 24.23 3.28 -3.92
N LYS A 90 24.10 4.25 -4.83
CA LYS A 90 22.86 4.54 -5.58
C LYS A 90 22.29 3.32 -6.30
N TRP A 91 23.14 2.49 -6.92
CA TRP A 91 22.68 1.35 -7.69
C TRP A 91 21.89 0.36 -6.81
N MET A 92 22.34 0.13 -5.57
CA MET A 92 21.66 -0.77 -4.63
C MET A 92 20.28 -0.24 -4.24
N ALA A 93 20.17 1.09 -4.05
CA ALA A 93 18.91 1.76 -3.76
C ALA A 93 17.88 1.56 -4.89
N LEU A 94 18.30 1.78 -6.13
CA LEU A 94 17.45 1.62 -7.30
C LEU A 94 17.09 0.15 -7.55
N THR A 95 18.04 -0.77 -7.41
CA THR A 95 17.76 -2.20 -7.51
C THR A 95 16.72 -2.63 -6.49
N ALA A 96 16.85 -2.23 -5.23
CA ALA A 96 15.86 -2.52 -4.20
C ALA A 96 14.49 -1.91 -4.54
N LEU A 97 14.47 -0.65 -4.99
CA LEU A 97 13.25 0.06 -5.36
C LEU A 97 12.46 -0.66 -6.46
N TYR A 98 13.11 -0.95 -7.59
CA TYR A 98 12.44 -1.55 -8.74
C TYR A 98 12.12 -3.03 -8.51
N THR A 99 12.91 -3.74 -7.69
CA THR A 99 12.57 -5.11 -7.27
C THR A 99 11.28 -5.10 -6.45
N MET A 100 11.15 -4.17 -5.50
CA MET A 100 9.91 -4.03 -4.75
C MET A 100 8.76 -3.59 -5.65
N GLY A 101 8.99 -2.65 -6.58
CA GLY A 101 7.95 -2.25 -7.54
C GLY A 101 7.41 -3.41 -8.35
N PHE A 102 8.28 -4.30 -8.82
CA PHE A 102 7.86 -5.52 -9.51
C PHE A 102 7.03 -6.44 -8.60
N ILE A 103 7.49 -6.70 -7.38
CA ILE A 103 6.78 -7.56 -6.41
C ILE A 103 5.39 -7.00 -6.10
N GLU A 104 5.29 -5.69 -5.85
CA GLU A 104 4.03 -5.01 -5.55
C GLU A 104 3.06 -5.05 -6.73
N THR A 105 3.55 -4.75 -7.96
CA THR A 105 2.74 -4.83 -9.17
C THR A 105 2.23 -6.26 -9.39
N ALA A 106 3.10 -7.27 -9.26
CA ALA A 106 2.74 -8.68 -9.41
C ALA A 106 1.70 -9.11 -8.37
N LEU A 107 1.84 -8.68 -7.11
CA LEU A 107 0.88 -8.95 -6.04
C LEU A 107 -0.47 -8.29 -6.31
N GLY A 108 -0.48 -7.02 -6.74
CA GLY A 108 -1.68 -6.29 -7.12
C GLY A 108 -2.43 -6.99 -8.25
N LEU A 109 -1.73 -7.36 -9.32
CA LEU A 109 -2.31 -8.12 -10.44
C LEU A 109 -2.83 -9.48 -10.01
N SER A 110 -2.09 -10.20 -9.16
CA SER A 110 -2.51 -11.51 -8.64
C SER A 110 -3.83 -11.44 -7.87
N LEU A 111 -4.02 -10.41 -7.02
CA LEU A 111 -5.28 -10.17 -6.31
C LEU A 111 -6.42 -9.84 -7.28
N LEU A 112 -6.18 -8.98 -8.27
CA LEU A 112 -7.20 -8.64 -9.27
C LEU A 112 -7.61 -9.86 -10.11
N LEU A 113 -6.66 -10.73 -10.49
CA LEU A 113 -6.95 -11.98 -11.18
C LEU A 113 -7.81 -12.93 -10.34
N VAL A 114 -7.53 -13.06 -9.04
CA VAL A 114 -8.38 -13.83 -8.13
C VAL A 114 -9.79 -13.23 -8.06
N LEU A 115 -9.90 -11.90 -8.00
CA LEU A 115 -11.18 -11.22 -7.91
C LEU A 115 -12.04 -11.43 -9.17
N THR A 116 -11.41 -11.43 -10.35
CA THR A 116 -12.11 -11.54 -11.64
C THR A 116 -12.42 -12.98 -12.04
N PHE A 117 -11.47 -13.90 -11.83
CA PHE A 117 -11.53 -15.26 -12.39
C PHE A 117 -11.36 -16.36 -11.35
N GLY A 118 -10.85 -16.04 -10.16
CA GLY A 118 -10.45 -17.01 -9.16
C GLY A 118 -11.56 -17.36 -8.18
N ASN A 119 -11.25 -18.38 -7.36
CA ASN A 119 -12.01 -18.63 -6.14
C ASN A 119 -11.42 -17.78 -5.01
N ILE A 120 -12.29 -16.97 -4.42
CA ILE A 120 -12.03 -16.15 -3.24
C ILE A 120 -11.31 -16.95 -2.15
N HIS A 121 -11.80 -18.13 -1.80
CA HIS A 121 -11.28 -18.96 -0.71
C HIS A 121 -10.11 -19.88 -1.11
N SER A 122 -9.53 -19.66 -2.30
CA SER A 122 -8.39 -20.44 -2.79
C SER A 122 -7.14 -20.25 -1.93
N ASP A 123 -6.29 -21.28 -1.92
CA ASP A 123 -4.98 -21.21 -1.27
C ASP A 123 -4.08 -20.14 -1.89
N TRP A 124 -4.25 -19.87 -3.19
CA TRP A 124 -3.58 -18.78 -3.89
C TRP A 124 -3.92 -17.41 -3.27
N ASN A 125 -5.20 -17.17 -2.99
CA ASN A 125 -5.59 -15.93 -2.34
C ASN A 125 -5.13 -15.85 -0.88
N ARG A 126 -5.12 -16.97 -0.15
CA ARG A 126 -4.51 -17.04 1.18
C ARG A 126 -3.03 -16.68 1.12
N LEU A 127 -2.31 -17.16 0.11
CA LEU A 127 -0.90 -16.81 -0.11
C LEU A 127 -0.75 -15.31 -0.39
N ASN A 128 -1.54 -14.73 -1.30
CA ASN A 128 -1.51 -13.29 -1.56
C ASN A 128 -1.69 -12.48 -0.26
N MET A 129 -2.71 -12.79 0.55
CA MET A 129 -2.94 -12.07 1.81
C MET A 129 -1.79 -12.22 2.81
N LYS A 130 -1.15 -13.40 2.89
CA LYS A 130 0.07 -13.58 3.70
C LYS A 130 1.23 -12.76 3.17
N MET A 131 1.40 -12.67 1.85
CA MET A 131 2.45 -11.86 1.24
C MET A 131 2.28 -10.38 1.56
N ILE A 132 1.05 -9.84 1.56
CA ILE A 132 0.77 -8.46 2.01
C ILE A 132 1.32 -8.23 3.42
N ILE A 133 1.00 -9.13 4.35
CA ILE A 133 1.43 -9.03 5.76
C ILE A 133 2.96 -9.09 5.84
N VAL A 134 3.59 -10.03 5.14
CA VAL A 134 5.05 -10.18 5.12
C VAL A 134 5.73 -8.93 4.56
N ILE A 135 5.21 -8.36 3.47
CA ILE A 135 5.80 -7.15 2.87
C ILE A 135 5.72 -5.97 3.84
N PHE A 136 4.57 -5.70 4.46
CA PHE A 136 4.47 -4.61 5.43
C PHE A 136 5.34 -4.82 6.68
N PHE A 137 5.51 -6.08 7.10
CA PHE A 137 6.44 -6.41 8.17
C PHE A 137 7.89 -6.10 7.77
N LEU A 138 8.30 -6.46 6.56
CA LEU A 138 9.63 -6.13 6.03
C LEU A 138 9.83 -4.63 5.84
N PHE A 139 8.81 -3.90 5.40
CA PHE A 139 8.84 -2.43 5.34
C PHE A 139 9.02 -1.80 6.71
N SER A 140 8.33 -2.32 7.74
CA SER A 140 8.51 -1.84 9.10
C SER A 140 9.96 -2.01 9.59
N ILE A 141 10.61 -3.13 9.26
CA ILE A 141 12.03 -3.34 9.55
C ILE A 141 12.89 -2.32 8.78
N PHE A 142 12.62 -2.14 7.49
CA PHE A 142 13.30 -1.16 6.66
C PHE A 142 13.20 0.24 7.27
N ASP A 143 12.00 0.71 7.60
CA ASP A 143 11.78 2.05 8.14
C ASP A 143 12.52 2.28 9.46
N ILE A 144 12.63 1.25 10.31
CA ILE A 144 13.44 1.30 11.52
C ILE A 144 14.93 1.47 11.18
N LEU A 145 15.45 0.68 10.23
CA LEU A 145 16.87 0.72 9.84
C LEU A 145 17.26 2.04 9.18
N PHE A 146 16.36 2.63 8.39
CA PHE A 146 16.59 3.87 7.64
C PHE A 146 16.09 5.13 8.36
N GLY A 147 15.51 4.96 9.56
CA GLY A 147 15.11 6.02 10.47
C GLY A 147 13.88 6.82 10.05
N ASP A 148 12.98 6.22 9.26
CA ASP A 148 11.75 6.87 8.82
C ASP A 148 10.57 6.53 9.73
N ARG A 149 10.35 7.36 10.75
CA ARG A 149 9.29 7.12 11.74
C ARG A 149 7.88 7.38 11.19
N MET A 150 7.75 8.20 10.16
CA MET A 150 6.47 8.51 9.54
C MET A 150 6.01 7.31 8.69
N GLU A 151 6.89 6.80 7.82
CA GLU A 151 6.60 5.59 7.02
C GLU A 151 6.34 4.37 7.92
N LEU A 152 7.10 4.21 9.02
CA LEU A 152 6.87 3.13 9.98
C LEU A 152 5.45 3.14 10.56
N TRP A 153 4.93 4.33 10.87
CA TRP A 153 3.57 4.47 11.39
C TRP A 153 2.52 4.09 10.35
N GLU A 154 2.71 4.52 9.10
CA GLU A 154 1.83 4.20 7.97
C GLU A 154 1.85 2.70 7.67
N HIS A 155 3.03 2.10 7.50
CA HIS A 155 3.19 0.66 7.26
C HIS A 155 2.68 -0.19 8.43
N GLY A 156 2.89 0.24 9.67
CA GLY A 156 2.33 -0.45 10.86
C GLY A 156 0.80 -0.44 10.89
N THR A 157 0.19 0.67 10.46
CA THR A 157 -1.27 0.78 10.32
C THR A 157 -1.77 -0.20 9.26
N PHE A 158 -1.15 -0.22 8.08
CA PHE A 158 -1.52 -1.15 7.02
C PHE A 158 -1.28 -2.62 7.38
N LEU A 159 -0.21 -2.94 8.13
CA LEU A 159 0.06 -4.29 8.65
C LEU A 159 -1.09 -4.77 9.55
N THR A 160 -1.53 -3.92 10.47
CA THR A 160 -2.66 -4.21 11.37
C THR A 160 -3.93 -4.45 10.57
N LEU A 161 -4.21 -3.56 9.61
CA LEU A 161 -5.37 -3.67 8.73
C LEU A 161 -5.35 -4.95 7.88
N ALA A 162 -4.19 -5.28 7.29
CA ALA A 162 -4.00 -6.49 6.51
C ALA A 162 -4.21 -7.75 7.35
N THR A 163 -3.76 -7.75 8.61
CA THR A 163 -3.95 -8.86 9.55
C THR A 163 -5.44 -9.04 9.89
N ILE A 164 -6.15 -7.95 10.22
CA ILE A 164 -7.60 -7.98 10.47
C ILE A 164 -8.36 -8.49 9.23
N HIS A 165 -8.02 -7.99 8.04
CA HIS A 165 -8.63 -8.43 6.79
C HIS A 165 -8.32 -9.89 6.46
N TYR A 166 -7.12 -10.39 6.79
CA TYR A 166 -6.79 -11.79 6.62
C TYR A 166 -7.60 -12.69 7.56
N ILE A 167 -7.75 -12.30 8.83
CA ILE A 167 -8.63 -12.97 9.79
C ILE A 167 -10.06 -12.99 9.26
N TYR A 168 -10.57 -11.83 8.82
CA TYR A 168 -11.89 -11.74 8.21
C TYR A 168 -12.01 -12.69 7.01
N PHE A 169 -11.01 -12.77 6.14
CA PHE A 169 -11.02 -13.69 5.01
C PHE A 169 -11.07 -15.17 5.44
N LEU A 170 -10.39 -15.56 6.52
CA LEU A 170 -10.46 -16.92 7.05
C LEU A 170 -11.86 -17.27 7.58
N PHE A 171 -12.53 -16.32 8.22
CA PHE A 171 -13.84 -16.51 8.86
C PHE A 171 -15.04 -16.08 8.00
N ALA A 172 -14.82 -15.39 6.89
CA ALA A 172 -15.85 -14.94 5.95
C ALA A 172 -16.39 -16.15 5.18
N ILE A 173 -17.21 -16.94 5.87
CA ILE A 173 -18.09 -17.92 5.27
C ILE A 173 -19.17 -17.13 4.50
N PRO A 174 -19.51 -17.49 3.25
CA PRO A 174 -20.61 -16.85 2.52
C PRO A 174 -21.89 -16.86 3.37
N GLY A 175 -22.66 -15.76 3.34
CA GLY A 175 -23.83 -15.56 4.23
C GLY A 175 -24.76 -16.78 4.33
N GLU A 176 -25.15 -17.38 3.20
CA GLU A 176 -26.00 -18.60 3.21
C GLU A 176 -25.34 -19.80 3.89
N ARG A 177 -24.03 -19.98 3.74
CA ARG A 177 -23.30 -21.11 4.33
C ARG A 177 -23.01 -20.85 5.81
N PHE A 178 -22.82 -19.59 6.22
CA PHE A 178 -22.76 -19.20 7.62
C PHE A 178 -24.11 -19.40 8.29
N ASP A 179 -25.20 -18.95 7.66
CA ASP A 179 -26.57 -19.16 8.14
C ASP A 179 -26.85 -20.66 8.31
N THR A 180 -26.48 -21.48 7.33
CA THR A 180 -26.63 -22.95 7.41
C THR A 180 -25.83 -23.56 8.57
N ILE A 181 -24.59 -23.12 8.78
CA ILE A 181 -23.74 -23.61 9.88
C ILE A 181 -24.28 -23.14 11.24
N ARG A 182 -24.67 -21.87 11.36
CA ARG A 182 -25.31 -21.29 12.54
C ARG A 182 -26.58 -22.05 12.88
N ASP A 183 -27.45 -22.26 11.91
CA ASP A 183 -28.75 -22.91 12.10
C ASP A 183 -28.57 -24.40 12.44
N SER A 184 -27.57 -25.06 11.85
CA SER A 184 -27.15 -26.41 12.23
C SER A 184 -26.67 -26.49 13.68
N LEU A 185 -25.86 -25.52 14.12
CA LEU A 185 -25.36 -25.48 15.50
C LEU A 185 -26.48 -25.19 16.50
N TYR A 186 -27.39 -24.26 16.19
CA TYR A 186 -28.57 -23.99 17.02
C TYR A 186 -29.49 -25.21 17.14
N LYS A 187 -29.72 -25.93 16.05
CA LYS A 187 -30.55 -27.13 16.07
C LYS A 187 -29.95 -28.20 16.99
N LYS A 188 -28.64 -28.43 16.87
CA LYS A 188 -27.90 -29.39 17.69
C LYS A 188 -27.87 -29.01 19.18
N ALA A 189 -27.81 -27.71 19.49
CA ALA A 189 -27.87 -27.20 20.86
C ALA A 189 -29.27 -27.32 21.49
N LYS A 190 -30.33 -27.42 20.68
CA LYS A 190 -31.71 -27.57 21.13
C LYS A 190 -32.13 -29.03 21.35
N GLU A 191 -31.34 -29.96 20.83
CA GLU A 191 -31.48 -31.41 20.98
C GLU A 191 -30.70 -31.95 22.20
N LEU A 192 -29.91 -31.10 22.87
CA LEU A 192 -29.26 -31.32 24.16
C LEU A 192 -30.12 -30.78 25.31
#